data_AF-A0A6C0C147-F1
#
_entry.id   AF-A0A6C0C147-F1
#
_cell.length_a   1.000
_cell.length_b   1.000
_cell.length_c   1.000
_cell.angle_alpha   90.00
_cell.angle_beta   90.00
_cell.angle_gamma   90.00
#
_symmetry.space_group_name_H-M   'P 1'
#
loop_
_entity.id
_entity.type
_entity.pdbx_description
1 polymer ?
#
loop_
_entity_poly.entity_id
_entity_poly.type
_entity_poly.pdbx_seq_one_letter_code
_entity_poly.pdbx_strand_id
1 'polypeptide(L)'
;MFEYLWNMYFNVSFAMLPFTYMVLDEDTFMNDVRPYCIHYINFYYILDGLWELLHHKRTIYIPHHVCSMILVSCAYNTYYSYEEIKTMFFVFALLEYTSLFVNIRTILKKFNKLQLWFDCLMYLQYVYIRCILYTSISYNSLLAVLPIIPNIGNVSLIVMSYYWVFLWTNTLIAQFDKKYQ
;
A
#
# COMPACT_ATOMS: atom_id res chain seq x y z
N MET A 1 8.62 -17.02 -10.98
CA MET A 1 9.70 -16.57 -10.08
C MET A 1 10.03 -15.11 -10.37
N PHE A 2 10.27 -14.75 -11.63
CA PHE A 2 10.46 -13.37 -12.09
C PHE A 2 9.35 -12.40 -11.64
N GLU A 3 8.07 -12.77 -11.80
CA GLU A 3 6.91 -11.95 -11.40
C GLU A 3 6.92 -11.56 -9.91
N TYR A 4 7.33 -12.48 -9.04
CA TYR A 4 7.40 -12.23 -7.61
C TYR A 4 8.57 -11.32 -7.23
N LEU A 5 9.69 -11.45 -7.94
CA LEU A 5 10.86 -10.61 -7.75
C LEU A 5 10.59 -9.18 -8.24
N TRP A 6 9.85 -9.04 -9.35
CA TRP A 6 9.37 -7.76 -9.86
C TRP A 6 8.56 -7.02 -8.79
N ASN A 7 7.50 -7.63 -8.26
CA ASN A 7 6.68 -7.00 -7.23
C ASN A 7 7.49 -6.69 -5.96
N MET A 8 8.30 -7.63 -5.45
CA MET A 8 9.15 -7.38 -4.29
C MET A 8 10.09 -6.19 -4.47
N TYR A 9 10.70 -6.04 -5.64
CA TYR A 9 11.60 -4.92 -5.94
C TYR A 9 10.88 -3.58 -5.82
N PHE A 10 9.67 -3.46 -6.38
CA PHE A 10 8.90 -2.22 -6.26
C PHE A 10 8.43 -1.97 -4.84
N ASN A 11 7.90 -2.99 -4.15
CA ASN A 11 7.50 -2.87 -2.75
C ASN A 11 8.65 -2.40 -1.85
N VAL A 12 9.86 -2.92 -2.04
CA VAL A 12 11.07 -2.48 -1.30
C VAL A 12 11.43 -1.04 -1.68
N SER A 13 11.45 -0.71 -2.98
CA SER A 13 11.75 0.65 -3.45
C SER A 13 10.78 1.69 -2.88
N PHE A 14 9.50 1.34 -2.77
CA PHE A 14 8.47 2.15 -2.13
C PHE A 14 8.60 2.24 -0.61
N ALA A 15 8.96 1.15 0.06
CA ALA A 15 9.22 1.15 1.49
C ALA A 15 10.46 1.99 1.86
N MET A 16 11.35 2.27 0.90
CA MET A 16 12.51 3.14 1.09
C MET A 16 12.18 4.63 0.91
N LEU A 17 11.05 4.96 0.30
CA LEU A 17 10.59 6.32 0.04
C LEU A 17 10.52 7.20 1.31
N PRO A 18 10.08 6.70 2.48
CA PRO A 18 10.12 7.42 3.75
C PRO A 18 11.50 7.93 4.17
N PHE A 19 12.55 7.17 3.85
CA PHE A 19 13.91 7.52 4.23
C PHE A 19 14.41 8.74 3.46
N THR A 20 13.92 8.96 2.23
CA THR A 20 14.21 10.17 1.46
C THR A 20 13.76 11.45 2.19
N TYR A 21 12.62 11.45 2.89
CA TYR A 21 12.17 12.61 3.69
C TYR A 21 12.92 12.81 5.00
N MET A 22 13.58 11.76 5.51
CA MET A 22 14.31 11.83 6.78
C MET A 22 15.70 12.44 6.61
N VAL A 23 16.23 12.46 5.38
CA VAL A 23 17.61 12.87 5.10
C VAL A 23 17.74 14.15 4.28
N LEU A 24 16.67 14.58 3.62
CA LEU A 24 16.63 15.83 2.85
C LEU A 24 16.04 16.96 3.68
N ASP A 25 16.54 18.18 3.47
CA ASP A 25 15.89 19.39 3.97
C ASP A 25 14.59 19.67 3.20
N GLU A 26 13.74 20.50 3.81
CA GLU A 26 12.41 20.83 3.27
C GLU A 26 12.48 21.45 1.87
N ASP A 27 13.39 22.40 1.64
CA ASP A 27 13.47 23.12 0.37
C ASP A 27 13.89 22.19 -0.77
N THR A 28 14.94 21.39 -0.55
CA THR A 28 15.40 20.38 -1.52
C THR A 28 14.30 19.37 -1.81
N PHE A 29 13.59 18.90 -0.78
CA PHE A 29 12.51 17.94 -0.99
C PHE A 29 11.34 18.54 -1.79
N MET A 30 10.84 19.70 -1.38
CA MET A 30 9.64 20.31 -1.94
C MET A 30 9.83 20.77 -3.37
N ASN A 31 11.00 21.31 -3.70
CA ASN A 31 11.27 21.92 -4.99
C ASN A 31 11.89 20.93 -5.98
N ASP A 32 12.82 20.08 -5.54
CA ASP A 32 13.60 19.26 -6.46
C ASP A 32 13.14 17.80 -6.48
N VAL A 33 12.90 17.17 -5.32
CA VAL A 33 12.72 15.71 -5.25
C VAL A 33 11.26 15.26 -5.36
N ARG A 34 10.33 16.01 -4.76
CA ARG A 34 8.90 15.70 -4.72
C ARG A 34 8.29 15.38 -6.10
N PRO A 35 8.53 16.16 -7.17
CA PRO A 35 7.96 15.85 -8.48
C PRO A 35 8.39 14.47 -9.00
N TYR A 36 9.66 14.12 -8.84
CA TYR A 36 10.17 12.82 -9.25
C TYR A 36 9.55 11.68 -8.44
N CYS A 37 9.38 11.85 -7.13
CA CYS A 37 8.69 10.87 -6.29
C CYS A 37 7.25 10.64 -6.78
N ILE A 38 6.49 11.71 -7.05
CA ILE A 38 5.09 11.57 -7.49
C ILE A 38 5.02 10.93 -8.88
N HIS A 39 5.90 11.30 -9.81
CA HIS A 39 5.96 10.68 -11.13
C HIS A 39 6.33 9.20 -11.06
N TYR A 40 7.33 8.84 -10.26
CA TYR A 40 7.74 7.46 -10.05
C TYR A 40 6.58 6.61 -9.51
N ILE A 41 5.85 7.13 -8.50
CA ILE A 41 4.74 6.39 -7.90
C ILE A 41 3.60 6.18 -8.89
N ASN A 42 3.20 7.23 -9.60
CA ASN A 42 2.15 7.13 -10.61
C ASN A 42 2.54 6.16 -11.73
N PHE A 43 3.78 6.23 -12.20
CA PHE A 43 4.28 5.32 -13.24
C PHE A 43 4.24 3.86 -12.78
N TYR A 44 4.66 3.60 -11.54
CA TYR A 44 4.56 2.27 -10.94
C TYR A 44 3.12 1.75 -10.92
N TYR A 45 2.16 2.52 -10.40
CA TYR A 45 0.77 2.07 -10.31
C TYR A 45 0.11 1.83 -11.67
N ILE A 46 0.51 2.59 -12.69
CA ILE A 46 0.10 2.34 -14.09
C ILE A 46 0.65 1.00 -14.56
N LEU A 47 1.96 0.77 -14.40
CA LEU A 47 2.59 -0.48 -14.85
C LEU A 47 2.02 -1.70 -14.10
N ASP A 48 1.87 -1.62 -12.79
CA ASP A 48 1.32 -2.70 -11.98
C ASP A 48 -0.17 -2.94 -12.32
N GLY A 49 -0.94 -1.87 -12.54
CA GLY A 49 -2.33 -1.99 -13.00
C GLY A 49 -2.46 -2.67 -14.36
N LEU A 50 -1.60 -2.33 -15.32
CA LEU A 50 -1.55 -2.99 -16.63
C LEU A 50 -1.13 -4.45 -16.51
N TRP A 51 -0.13 -4.74 -15.69
CA TRP A 51 0.33 -6.10 -15.41
C TRP A 51 -0.80 -6.96 -14.83
N GLU A 52 -1.50 -6.46 -13.80
CA GLU A 52 -2.62 -7.14 -13.16
C GLU A 52 -3.79 -7.39 -14.12
N LEU A 53 -4.08 -6.44 -15.01
CA LEU A 53 -5.15 -6.58 -16.00
C LEU A 53 -4.78 -7.59 -17.09
N LEU A 54 -3.58 -7.50 -17.66
CA LEU A 54 -3.17 -8.29 -18.82
C LEU A 54 -2.80 -9.74 -18.47
N HIS A 55 -2.27 -10.00 -17.28
CA HIS A 55 -1.71 -11.31 -16.94
C HIS A 55 -2.48 -12.04 -15.83
N HIS A 56 -3.01 -11.30 -14.85
CA HIS A 56 -3.76 -11.92 -13.75
C HIS A 56 -5.27 -11.75 -13.88
N LYS A 57 -5.74 -10.89 -14.78
CA LYS A 57 -7.17 -10.55 -14.99
C LYS A 57 -7.86 -10.11 -13.69
N ARG A 58 -7.10 -9.53 -12.75
CA ARG A 58 -7.59 -9.12 -11.43
C ARG A 58 -8.06 -7.67 -11.47
N THR A 59 -9.34 -7.46 -11.76
CA THR A 59 -9.92 -6.13 -11.96
C THR A 59 -10.02 -5.30 -10.67
N ILE A 60 -10.06 -5.94 -9.50
CA ILE A 60 -10.19 -5.25 -8.20
C ILE A 60 -8.98 -4.39 -7.82
N TYR A 61 -7.81 -4.64 -8.43
CA TYR A 61 -6.59 -3.86 -8.19
C TYR A 61 -6.58 -2.53 -8.95
N ILE A 62 -7.32 -2.43 -10.05
CA ILE A 62 -7.43 -1.21 -10.85
C ILE A 62 -8.02 -0.04 -10.02
N PRO A 63 -9.20 -0.17 -9.38
CA PRO A 63 -9.72 0.92 -8.57
C PRO A 63 -8.83 1.23 -7.37
N HIS A 64 -8.10 0.25 -6.82
CA HIS A 64 -7.09 0.47 -5.78
C HIS A 64 -5.98 1.41 -6.29
N HIS A 65 -5.37 1.07 -7.43
CA HIS A 65 -4.29 1.88 -8.03
C HIS A 65 -4.76 3.26 -8.44
N VAL A 66 -5.97 3.38 -9.01
CA VAL A 66 -6.55 4.69 -9.36
C VAL A 66 -6.73 5.56 -8.11
N CYS A 67 -7.23 5.01 -7.00
CA CYS A 67 -7.36 5.76 -5.75
C CYS A 67 -6.00 6.21 -5.20
N SER A 68 -5.01 5.32 -5.23
CA SER A 68 -3.62 5.63 -4.84
C SER A 68 -3.00 6.71 -5.72
N MET A 69 -3.21 6.65 -7.04
CA MET A 69 -2.73 7.65 -7.99
C MET A 69 -3.37 9.02 -7.77
N ILE A 70 -4.67 9.08 -7.50
CA ILE A 70 -5.36 10.34 -7.18
C ILE A 70 -4.77 10.95 -5.91
N LEU A 71 -4.61 10.14 -4.87
CA LEU A 71 -4.13 10.61 -3.57
C LEU A 71 -2.66 11.10 -3.65
N VAL A 72 -1.77 10.38 -4.33
CA VAL A 72 -0.37 10.83 -4.50
C VAL A 72 -0.27 12.05 -5.42
N SER A 73 -1.12 12.15 -6.44
CA SER A 73 -1.09 13.29 -7.37
C SER A 73 -1.50 14.60 -6.71
N CYS A 74 -2.24 14.54 -5.59
CA CYS A 74 -2.51 15.74 -4.80
C CYS A 74 -1.27 16.30 -4.12
N ALA A 75 -0.24 15.50 -3.86
CA ALA A 75 1.03 16.02 -3.33
C ALA A 75 1.74 17.00 -4.29
N TYR A 76 1.32 17.11 -5.57
CA TYR A 76 1.80 18.17 -6.46
C TYR A 76 1.34 19.57 -6.01
N ASN A 77 0.25 19.64 -5.27
CA ASN A 77 -0.34 20.90 -4.91
C ASN A 77 0.54 21.64 -3.89
N THR A 78 0.94 22.85 -4.24
CA THR A 78 1.77 23.73 -3.39
C THR A 78 1.03 24.25 -2.17
N TYR A 79 -0.29 24.04 -2.05
CA TYR A 79 -1.04 24.40 -0.85
C TYR A 79 -0.77 23.48 0.35
N TYR A 80 -0.22 22.28 0.14
CA TYR A 80 0.13 21.38 1.23
C TYR A 80 1.48 21.74 1.84
N SER A 81 1.52 21.76 3.17
CA SER A 81 2.75 21.88 3.94
C SER A 81 3.65 20.65 3.77
N TYR A 82 4.95 20.81 4.04
CA TYR A 82 5.92 19.73 4.00
C TYR A 82 5.50 18.53 4.86
N GLU A 83 5.02 18.76 6.08
CA GLU A 83 4.61 17.68 7.00
C GLU A 83 3.36 16.93 6.50
N GLU A 84 2.42 17.61 5.83
CA GLU A 84 1.26 16.96 5.21
C GLU A 84 1.68 16.05 4.05
N ILE A 85 2.55 16.55 3.17
CA ILE A 85 3.07 15.76 2.03
C ILE A 85 3.88 14.56 2.52
N LYS A 86 4.75 14.77 3.52
CA LYS A 86 5.51 13.71 4.18
C LYS A 86 4.60 12.66 4.81
N THR A 87 3.50 13.08 5.44
CA THR A 87 2.49 12.16 5.98
C THR A 87 1.82 11.33 4.89
N MET A 88 1.46 11.94 3.75
CA MET A 88 0.89 11.23 2.60
C MET A 88 1.85 10.13 2.10
N PHE A 89 3.11 10.47 1.87
CA PHE A 89 4.09 9.51 1.40
C PHE A 89 4.44 8.42 2.44
N PHE A 90 4.47 8.77 3.73
CA PHE A 90 4.65 7.81 4.80
C PHE A 90 3.53 6.75 4.80
N VAL A 91 2.28 7.20 4.64
CA VAL A 91 1.14 6.31 4.47
C VAL A 91 1.34 5.39 3.27
N PHE A 92 1.69 5.92 2.09
CA PHE A 92 1.94 5.08 0.91
C PHE A 92 2.99 4.00 1.16
N ALA A 93 4.07 4.34 1.84
CA ALA A 93 5.10 3.38 2.18
C ALA A 93 4.62 2.29 3.15
N LEU A 94 3.80 2.64 4.15
CA LEU A 94 3.16 1.65 5.04
C LEU A 94 2.24 0.71 4.25
N LEU A 95 1.46 1.26 3.31
CA LEU A 95 0.60 0.47 2.44
C LEU A 95 1.45 -0.49 1.60
N GLU A 96 2.47 -0.02 0.89
CA GLU A 96 3.31 -0.90 0.07
C GLU A 96 4.12 -1.91 0.88
N TYR A 97 4.55 -1.56 2.09
CA TYR A 97 5.19 -2.50 3.00
C TYR A 97 4.28 -3.68 3.36
N THR A 98 2.99 -3.43 3.59
CA THR A 98 2.03 -4.55 3.82
C THR A 98 1.71 -5.33 2.55
N SER A 99 1.78 -4.72 1.37
CA SER A 99 1.69 -5.45 0.10
C SER A 99 2.87 -6.43 -0.07
N LEU A 100 4.06 -6.10 0.45
CA LEU A 100 5.20 -7.03 0.49
C LEU A 100 4.88 -8.29 1.30
N PHE A 101 4.23 -8.14 2.46
CA PHE A 101 3.79 -9.29 3.28
C PHE A 101 2.81 -10.18 2.54
N VAL A 102 1.85 -9.60 1.83
CA VAL A 102 0.88 -10.35 1.02
C VAL A 102 1.59 -11.12 -0.09
N ASN A 103 2.60 -10.53 -0.73
CA ASN A 103 3.40 -11.18 -1.76
C ASN A 103 4.24 -12.34 -1.21
N ILE A 104 4.97 -12.12 -0.10
CA ILE A 104 5.73 -13.17 0.59
C ILE A 104 4.81 -14.32 0.99
N ARG A 105 3.67 -14.02 1.60
CA ARG A 105 2.65 -15.01 1.95
C ARG A 105 2.20 -15.81 0.75
N THR A 106 1.86 -15.15 -0.35
CA THR A 106 1.36 -15.81 -1.57
C THR A 106 2.38 -16.82 -2.10
N ILE A 107 3.66 -16.45 -2.10
CA ILE A 107 4.77 -17.34 -2.50
C ILE A 107 4.87 -18.52 -1.54
N LEU A 108 4.91 -18.28 -0.24
CA LEU A 108 5.02 -19.34 0.77
C LEU A 108 3.84 -20.31 0.71
N LYS A 109 2.61 -19.82 0.46
CA LYS A 109 1.43 -20.66 0.24
C LYS A 109 1.57 -21.50 -1.02
N LYS A 110 2.00 -20.89 -2.13
CA LYS A 110 2.19 -21.60 -3.41
C LYS A 110 3.18 -22.76 -3.30
N PHE A 111 4.23 -22.58 -2.50
CA PHE A 111 5.23 -23.63 -2.25
C PHE A 111 4.90 -24.53 -1.05
N ASN A 112 3.71 -24.39 -0.45
CA ASN A 112 3.29 -25.12 0.75
C ASN A 112 4.30 -25.04 1.92
N LYS A 113 4.99 -23.91 2.03
CA LYS A 113 5.98 -23.62 3.09
C LYS A 113 5.43 -22.69 4.17
N LEU A 114 4.23 -22.15 3.98
CA LEU A 114 3.64 -21.24 4.94
C LEU A 114 3.09 -22.00 6.16
N GLN A 115 3.71 -21.79 7.32
CA GLN A 115 3.20 -22.31 8.59
C GLN A 115 2.07 -21.43 9.12
N LEU A 116 1.06 -22.05 9.73
CA LEU A 116 -0.15 -21.36 10.22
C LEU A 116 0.16 -20.20 11.17
N TRP A 117 1.06 -20.39 12.15
CA TRP A 117 1.42 -19.33 13.10
C TRP A 117 2.08 -18.15 12.38
N PHE A 118 2.87 -18.39 11.33
CA PHE A 118 3.49 -17.33 10.54
C PHE A 118 2.46 -16.60 9.66
N ASP A 119 1.46 -17.32 9.10
CA ASP A 119 0.31 -16.71 8.41
C ASP A 119 -0.47 -15.79 9.36
N CYS A 120 -0.70 -16.23 10.61
CA CYS A 120 -1.34 -15.41 11.64
C CYS A 120 -0.53 -14.17 12.02
N LEU A 121 0.81 -14.27 12.15
CA LEU A 121 1.65 -13.10 12.44
C LEU A 121 1.60 -12.06 11.32
N MET A 122 1.73 -12.49 10.07
CA MET A 122 1.61 -11.59 8.91
C MET A 122 0.21 -10.96 8.84
N TYR A 123 -0.84 -11.73 9.16
CA TYR A 123 -2.22 -11.22 9.24
C TYR A 123 -2.37 -10.14 10.32
N LEU A 124 -1.87 -10.36 11.54
CA LEU A 124 -1.95 -9.37 12.62
C LEU A 124 -1.20 -8.08 12.28
N GLN A 125 -0.02 -8.19 11.67
CA GLN A 125 0.74 -7.03 11.19
C GLN A 125 -0.03 -6.27 10.10
N TYR A 126 -0.65 -6.99 9.16
CA TYR A 126 -1.48 -6.40 8.12
C TYR A 126 -2.65 -5.63 8.73
N VAL A 127 -3.42 -6.24 9.63
CA VAL A 127 -4.55 -5.60 10.33
C VAL A 127 -4.08 -4.35 11.08
N TYR A 128 -3.00 -4.45 11.85
CA TYR A 128 -2.48 -3.32 12.61
C TYR A 128 -2.11 -2.14 11.70
N ILE A 129 -1.34 -2.38 10.64
CA ILE A 129 -0.88 -1.30 9.77
C ILE A 129 -2.03 -0.73 8.93
N ARG A 130 -2.82 -1.58 8.27
CA ARG A 130 -3.82 -1.15 7.28
C ARG A 130 -5.14 -0.70 7.90
N CYS A 131 -5.61 -1.35 8.96
CA CYS A 131 -6.93 -1.07 9.54
C CYS A 131 -6.87 -0.18 10.79
N ILE A 132 -5.76 -0.20 11.54
CA ILE A 132 -5.60 0.63 12.74
C ILE A 132 -4.76 1.86 12.41
N LEU A 133 -3.46 1.68 12.15
CA LEU A 133 -2.51 2.77 11.99
C LEU A 133 -2.86 3.70 10.81
N TYR A 134 -3.06 3.14 9.61
CA TYR A 134 -3.44 3.92 8.43
C TYR A 134 -4.76 4.65 8.62
N THR A 135 -5.78 4.00 9.19
CA THR A 135 -7.07 4.64 9.48
C THR A 135 -6.90 5.80 10.46
N SER A 136 -6.10 5.63 11.53
CA SER A 136 -5.83 6.68 12.50
C SER A 136 -5.09 7.87 11.88
N ILE A 137 -4.06 7.63 11.06
CA ILE A 137 -3.34 8.71 10.37
C ILE A 137 -4.28 9.42 9.38
N SER A 138 -5.05 8.65 8.61
CA SER A 138 -6.02 9.18 7.67
C SER A 138 -7.03 10.09 8.34
N TYR A 139 -7.60 9.66 9.45
CA TYR A 139 -8.62 10.41 10.18
C TYR A 139 -8.07 11.69 10.80
N ASN A 140 -6.90 11.61 11.46
CA ASN A 140 -6.34 12.72 12.20
C ASN A 140 -5.56 13.72 11.34
N SER A 141 -5.07 13.31 10.17
CA SER A 141 -4.11 14.12 9.39
C SER A 141 -4.49 14.33 7.93
N LEU A 142 -5.23 13.42 7.30
CA LEU A 142 -5.51 13.52 5.85
C LEU A 142 -6.93 13.99 5.56
N LEU A 143 -7.95 13.50 6.29
CA LEU A 143 -9.35 13.81 6.01
C LEU A 143 -9.67 15.30 6.09
N ALA A 144 -9.02 16.02 7.01
CA ALA A 144 -9.24 17.45 7.23
C ALA A 144 -8.62 18.34 6.15
N VAL A 145 -7.61 17.85 5.43
CA VAL A 145 -6.76 18.66 4.55
C VAL A 145 -7.00 18.32 3.07
N LEU A 146 -7.35 17.07 2.79
CA LEU A 146 -7.61 16.63 1.43
C LEU A 146 -8.92 17.22 0.87
N PRO A 147 -8.96 17.64 -0.41
CA PRO A 147 -10.19 17.91 -1.13
C PRO A 147 -11.09 16.66 -1.19
N ILE A 148 -12.33 16.87 -1.62
CA ILE A 148 -13.36 15.83 -1.65
C ILE A 148 -12.92 14.60 -2.47
N ILE A 149 -12.36 14.79 -3.67
CA ILE A 149 -12.00 13.68 -4.58
C ILE A 149 -10.88 12.80 -3.97
N PRO A 150 -9.75 13.34 -3.51
CA PRO A 150 -8.72 12.56 -2.81
C PRO A 150 -9.21 11.92 -1.51
N ASN A 151 -10.14 12.57 -0.80
CA ASN A 151 -10.77 11.98 0.37
C ASN A 151 -11.58 10.73 0.03
N ILE A 152 -12.35 10.76 -1.06
CA ILE A 152 -13.05 9.56 -1.56
C ILE A 152 -12.04 8.45 -1.89
N GLY A 153 -10.93 8.79 -2.54
CA GLY A 153 -9.84 7.85 -2.81
C GLY A 153 -9.28 7.23 -1.51
N ASN A 154 -8.96 8.07 -0.53
CA ASN A 154 -8.42 7.64 0.76
C ASN A 154 -9.39 6.72 1.52
N VAL A 155 -10.67 7.09 1.62
CA VAL A 155 -11.70 6.24 2.24
C VAL A 155 -11.86 4.93 1.49
N SER A 156 -11.81 4.95 0.15
CA SER A 156 -11.88 3.72 -0.66
C SER A 156 -10.73 2.76 -0.37
N LEU A 157 -9.51 3.28 -0.20
CA LEU A 157 -8.34 2.49 0.19
C LEU A 157 -8.49 1.86 1.59
N ILE A 158 -9.09 2.57 2.55
CA ILE A 158 -9.42 2.04 3.87
C ILE A 158 -10.44 0.89 3.74
N VAL A 159 -11.52 1.10 2.99
CA VAL A 159 -12.55 0.05 2.77
C VAL A 159 -11.95 -1.20 2.12
N MET A 160 -11.11 -1.03 1.09
CA MET A 160 -10.41 -2.16 0.45
C MET A 160 -9.51 -2.91 1.42
N SER A 161 -8.88 -2.20 2.36
CA SER A 161 -8.06 -2.83 3.41
C SER A 161 -8.87 -3.77 4.29
N TYR A 162 -10.06 -3.34 4.74
CA TYR A 162 -10.98 -4.22 5.50
C TYR A 162 -11.51 -5.39 4.65
N TYR A 163 -11.79 -5.16 3.37
CA TYR A 163 -12.18 -6.24 2.46
C TYR A 163 -11.10 -7.32 2.33
N TRP A 164 -9.82 -6.93 2.22
CA TRP A 164 -8.72 -7.89 2.17
C TRP A 164 -8.48 -8.62 3.50
N VAL A 165 -8.69 -7.95 4.64
CA VAL A 165 -8.72 -8.61 5.96
C VAL A 165 -9.79 -9.70 5.98
N PHE A 166 -11.01 -9.40 5.53
CA PHE A 166 -12.09 -10.38 5.46
C PHE A 166 -11.71 -11.61 4.61
N LEU A 167 -11.14 -11.39 3.42
CA LEU A 167 -10.66 -12.49 2.58
C LEU A 167 -9.58 -13.31 3.27
N TRP A 168 -8.61 -12.67 3.92
CA TRP A 168 -7.52 -13.37 4.60
C TRP A 168 -8.05 -14.19 5.78
N THR A 169 -8.95 -13.65 6.59
CA THR A 169 -9.59 -14.37 7.70
C THR A 169 -10.24 -15.67 7.23
N ASN A 170 -11.01 -15.63 6.14
CA ASN A 170 -11.64 -16.83 5.58
C ASN A 170 -10.60 -17.89 5.18
N THR A 171 -9.45 -17.47 4.65
CA THR A 171 -8.37 -18.42 4.32
C THR A 171 -7.65 -18.99 5.55
N LEU A 172 -7.65 -18.30 6.69
CA LEU A 172 -7.07 -18.81 7.94
C LEU A 172 -8.01 -19.84 8.57
N ILE A 173 -9.30 -19.55 8.62
CA ILE A 173 -10.33 -20.48 9.11
C ILE A 173 -10.25 -21.80 8.32
N ALA A 174 -10.26 -21.72 6.98
CA ALA A 174 -10.18 -22.90 6.13
C ALA A 174 -8.87 -23.72 6.31
N GLN A 175 -7.77 -23.08 6.71
CA GLN A 175 -6.52 -23.79 7.03
C GLN A 175 -6.57 -24.44 8.42
N PHE A 176 -7.22 -23.79 9.38
CA PHE A 176 -7.41 -24.31 10.72
C PHE A 176 -8.26 -25.58 10.68
N ASP A 177 -9.42 -25.53 10.02
CA ASP A 177 -10.33 -26.67 9.89
C ASP A 177 -9.64 -27.89 9.27
N LYS A 178 -8.83 -27.68 8.22
CA LYS A 178 -8.06 -28.76 7.57
C LYS A 178 -6.98 -29.38 8.45
N LYS A 179 -6.46 -28.65 9.44
CA LYS A 179 -5.36 -29.13 10.30
C LYS A 179 -5.86 -29.94 11.50
N TYR A 180 -7.11 -29.71 11.90
CA TYR A 180 -7.73 -30.32 13.09
C TYR A 180 -8.88 -31.28 12.75
N GLN A 181 -9.03 -31.65 11.47
CA GLN A 181 -9.78 -32.82 10.99
C GLN A 181 -8.83 -33.99 10.77
#